data_AF-A0AAU1AL51-F1
#
_entry.id   AF-A0AAU1AL51-F1
#
_cell.length_a   1.000
_cell.length_b   1.000
_cell.length_c   1.000
_cell.angle_alpha   90.00
_cell.angle_beta   90.00
_cell.angle_gamma   90.00
#
_symmetry.space_group_name_H-M   'P 1'
#
loop_
_entity.id
_entity.type
_entity.pdbx_description
1 polymer ?
#
loop_
_entity_poly.entity_id
_entity_poly.type
_entity_poly.pdbx_seq_one_letter_code
_entity_poly.pdbx_strand_id
1 'polypeptide(L)'
;MQSAERRPQHPKFVGHPPPLEPRAAQPNPPRTAEPVRVGDFHWTFRLAERLLHDPHDLVRKAVGWMLREVGNRDRAAEEEFLARHHRVMPRVMLRYAIEKFEPQRRSEYLSGLG
;
A
#
# COMPACT_ATOMS: atom_id res chain seq x y z
N MET A 1 32.71 -16.23 -47.17
CA MET A 1 32.39 -16.99 -45.94
C MET A 1 32.91 -16.20 -44.74
N GLN A 2 31.96 -15.67 -43.95
CA GLN A 2 31.99 -15.32 -42.52
C GLN A 2 33.16 -14.48 -41.97
N SER A 3 32.96 -13.16 -41.95
CA SER A 3 33.56 -12.27 -40.95
C SER A 3 32.79 -12.43 -39.62
N ALA A 4 33.45 -12.95 -38.59
CA ALA A 4 32.86 -13.13 -37.26
C ALA A 4 33.09 -11.85 -36.43
N GLU A 5 32.00 -11.13 -36.13
CA GLU A 5 31.96 -10.04 -35.15
C GLU A 5 32.30 -10.58 -33.75
N ARG A 6 33.42 -10.13 -33.17
CA ARG A 6 33.69 -10.32 -31.74
C ARG A 6 33.02 -9.18 -30.97
N ARG A 7 31.96 -9.50 -30.22
CA ARG A 7 31.35 -8.60 -29.22
C ARG A 7 32.42 -8.11 -28.22
N PRO A 8 32.42 -6.82 -27.83
CA PRO A 8 33.23 -6.38 -26.70
C PRO A 8 32.65 -6.97 -25.41
N GLN A 9 33.48 -7.65 -24.63
CA GLN A 9 33.12 -8.09 -23.29
C GLN A 9 33.14 -6.88 -22.36
N HIS A 10 31.99 -6.54 -21.76
CA HIS A 10 31.97 -5.57 -20.66
C HIS A 10 32.81 -6.08 -19.50
N PRO A 11 33.64 -5.23 -18.86
CA PRO A 11 34.36 -5.62 -17.66
C PRO A 11 33.35 -5.92 -16.54
N LYS A 12 33.49 -7.10 -15.92
CA LYS A 12 32.78 -7.40 -14.67
C LYS A 12 33.32 -6.45 -13.60
N PHE A 13 32.46 -5.63 -13.02
CA PHE A 13 32.77 -4.86 -11.81
C PHE A 13 33.06 -5.86 -10.67
N VAL A 14 34.33 -6.21 -10.48
CA VAL A 14 34.82 -6.82 -9.24
C VAL A 14 35.35 -5.68 -8.39
N GLY A 15 34.46 -5.08 -7.61
CA GLY A 15 34.80 -4.16 -6.55
C GLY A 15 33.84 -4.46 -5.41
N HIS A 16 34.35 -5.04 -4.33
CA HIS A 16 33.60 -5.05 -3.07
C HIS A 16 33.31 -3.59 -2.71
N PRO A 17 32.08 -3.23 -2.31
CA PRO A 17 31.84 -1.89 -1.77
C PRO A 17 32.78 -1.70 -0.56
N PRO A 18 33.37 -0.51 -0.36
CA PRO A 18 34.11 -0.24 0.86
C PRO A 18 33.18 -0.51 2.06
N PRO A 19 33.71 -1.03 3.19
CA PRO A 19 32.91 -1.19 4.39
C PRO A 19 32.30 0.17 4.75
N LEU A 20 31.01 0.17 5.02
CA LEU A 20 30.30 1.37 5.44
C LEU A 20 30.95 1.85 6.74
N GLU A 21 31.73 2.92 6.67
CA GLU A 21 32.16 3.67 7.85
C GLU A 21 30.93 3.88 8.74
N PRO A 22 31.02 3.66 10.07
CA PRO A 22 29.93 3.95 10.97
C PRO A 22 29.70 5.47 10.92
N ARG A 23 28.78 5.87 10.04
CA ARG A 23 28.33 7.24 9.89
C ARG A 23 27.87 7.65 11.27
N ALA A 24 28.64 8.54 11.92
CA ALA A 24 28.37 9.04 13.26
C ALA A 24 26.86 9.24 13.39
N ALA A 25 26.27 8.52 14.34
CA ALA A 25 24.84 8.55 14.60
C ALA A 25 24.46 10.03 14.80
N GLN A 26 23.85 10.62 13.78
CA GLN A 26 23.07 11.83 13.96
C GLN A 26 22.08 11.47 15.07
N PRO A 27 22.02 12.22 16.18
CA PRO A 27 21.03 11.95 17.20
C PRO A 27 19.67 12.11 16.53
N ASN A 28 19.01 10.98 16.26
CA ASN A 28 17.59 11.01 16.00
C ASN A 28 16.99 11.65 17.26
N PRO A 29 16.21 12.75 17.17
CA PRO A 29 15.45 13.20 18.32
C PRO A 29 14.64 11.99 18.82
N PRO A 30 14.46 11.84 20.14
CA PRO A 30 13.76 10.68 20.66
C PRO A 30 12.42 10.59 19.93
N ARG A 31 12.25 9.57 19.08
CA ARG A 31 10.91 9.08 18.79
C ARG A 31 10.48 8.54 20.12
N THR A 32 9.80 9.38 20.90
CA THR A 32 8.84 8.89 21.89
C THR A 32 8.03 7.85 21.14
N ALA A 33 8.37 6.59 21.36
CA ALA A 33 7.58 5.48 20.86
C ALA A 33 6.32 5.53 21.71
N GLU A 34 5.39 6.40 21.30
CA GLU A 34 4.03 6.30 21.77
C GLU A 34 3.59 4.86 21.51
N PRO A 35 3.01 4.17 22.50
CA PRO A 35 2.55 2.82 22.29
C PRO A 35 1.56 2.86 21.12
N VAL A 36 1.92 2.21 20.01
CA VAL A 36 1.02 2.01 18.88
C VAL A 36 -0.22 1.33 19.46
N ARG A 37 -1.30 2.11 19.62
CA ARG A 37 -2.54 1.57 20.16
C ARG A 37 -3.01 0.49 19.21
N VAL A 38 -3.41 -0.65 19.77
CA VAL A 38 -4.17 -1.64 19.01
C VAL A 38 -5.37 -0.91 18.42
N GLY A 39 -5.48 -0.88 17.09
CA GLY A 39 -6.51 -0.12 16.37
C GLY A 39 -6.04 1.21 15.74
N ASP A 40 -4.76 1.57 15.83
CA ASP A 40 -4.25 2.73 15.09
C ASP A 40 -3.99 2.38 13.61
N PHE A 41 -5.01 2.59 12.78
CA PHE A 41 -4.94 2.42 11.33
C PHE A 41 -4.66 3.73 10.58
N HIS A 42 -4.22 4.78 11.30
CA HIS A 42 -4.03 6.11 10.74
C HIS A 42 -3.14 6.11 9.49
N TRP A 43 -2.03 5.39 9.53
CA TRP A 43 -1.11 5.29 8.40
C TRP A 43 -1.71 4.54 7.22
N THR A 44 -2.49 3.48 7.48
CA THR A 44 -3.19 2.73 6.44
C THR A 44 -4.20 3.61 5.72
N PHE A 45 -5.01 4.38 6.45
CA PHE A 45 -5.99 5.27 5.86
C PHE A 45 -5.34 6.43 5.10
N ARG A 46 -4.30 7.07 5.65
CA ARG A 46 -3.54 8.10 4.92
C ARG A 46 -2.95 7.57 3.62
N LEU A 47 -2.40 6.36 3.63
CA LEU A 47 -1.85 5.75 2.43
C LEU A 47 -2.96 5.44 1.42
N ALA A 48 -4.09 4.91 1.87
CA ALA A 48 -5.25 4.63 1.03
C ALA A 48 -5.81 5.89 0.37
N GLU A 49 -5.90 7.01 1.09
CA GLU A 49 -6.29 8.33 0.55
C GLU A 49 -5.33 8.79 -0.55
N ARG A 50 -4.02 8.66 -0.30
CA ARG A 50 -3.01 9.10 -1.28
C ARG A 50 -3.04 8.26 -2.56
N LEU A 51 -3.38 6.98 -2.44
CA LEU A 51 -3.40 6.02 -3.56
C LEU A 51 -4.78 5.84 -4.19
N LEU A 52 -5.77 6.63 -3.77
CA LEU A 52 -7.17 6.46 -4.17
C LEU A 52 -7.36 6.57 -5.70
N HIS A 53 -6.53 7.37 -6.36
CA HIS A 53 -6.57 7.60 -7.81
C HIS A 53 -5.39 7.00 -8.57
N ASP A 54 -4.63 6.09 -7.95
CA ASP A 54 -3.52 5.44 -8.65
C ASP A 54 -4.03 4.69 -9.90
N PRO A 55 -3.38 4.82 -11.07
CA PRO A 55 -3.84 4.18 -12.30
C PRO A 55 -3.62 2.66 -12.32
N HIS A 56 -2.72 2.12 -11.49
CA HIS A 56 -2.32 0.73 -11.55
C HIS A 56 -3.28 -0.20 -10.81
N ASP A 57 -3.74 -1.24 -11.50
CA ASP A 57 -4.68 -2.22 -10.95
C ASP A 57 -4.13 -2.96 -9.71
N LEU A 58 -2.84 -3.32 -9.71
CA LEU A 58 -2.20 -3.98 -8.58
C LEU A 58 -2.17 -3.11 -7.33
N VAL A 59 -1.96 -1.80 -7.47
CA VAL A 59 -1.99 -0.85 -6.36
C VAL A 59 -3.41 -0.78 -5.78
N ARG A 60 -4.44 -0.67 -6.64
CA ARG A 60 -5.85 -0.66 -6.21
C ARG A 60 -6.24 -1.93 -5.44
N LYS A 61 -5.78 -3.09 -5.92
CA LYS A 61 -5.98 -4.39 -5.25
C LYS A 61 -5.29 -4.43 -3.89
N ALA A 62 -4.02 -4.02 -3.84
CA ALA A 62 -3.24 -3.98 -2.61
C ALA A 62 -3.90 -3.07 -1.56
N VAL A 63 -4.32 -1.86 -1.94
CA VAL A 63 -5.01 -0.95 -1.04
C VAL A 63 -6.37 -1.51 -0.60
N GLY A 64 -7.14 -2.13 -1.51
CA GLY A 64 -8.39 -2.79 -1.17
C GLY A 64 -8.21 -3.93 -0.15
N TRP A 65 -7.19 -4.77 -0.31
CA TRP A 65 -6.85 -5.79 0.69
C TRP A 65 -6.41 -5.17 2.02
N MET A 66 -5.64 -4.09 1.98
CA MET A 66 -5.18 -3.40 3.18
C MET A 66 -6.36 -2.87 4.01
N LEU A 67 -7.38 -2.29 3.36
CA LEU A 67 -8.63 -1.86 4.01
C LEU A 67 -9.43 -3.04 4.56
N ARG A 68 -9.53 -4.14 3.80
CA ARG A 68 -10.16 -5.38 4.28
C ARG A 68 -9.47 -5.91 5.55
N GLU A 69 -8.14 -5.83 5.61
CA GLU A 69 -7.38 -6.24 6.79
C GLU A 69 -7.59 -5.31 8.00
N VAL A 70 -7.90 -4.04 7.77
CA VAL A 70 -8.41 -3.15 8.82
C VAL A 70 -9.78 -3.64 9.29
N GLY A 71 -10.71 -3.91 8.38
CA GLY A 71 -12.05 -4.41 8.69
C GLY A 71 -12.09 -5.73 9.45
N ASN A 72 -11.11 -6.60 9.24
CA ASN A 72 -10.94 -7.85 10.00
C ASN A 72 -10.59 -7.60 11.49
N ARG A 73 -9.99 -6.45 11.80
CA ARG A 73 -9.59 -6.05 13.16
C ARG A 73 -10.58 -5.07 13.79
N ASP A 74 -11.09 -4.14 13.00
CA ASP A 74 -12.05 -3.10 13.37
C ASP A 74 -12.95 -2.76 12.17
N ARG A 75 -14.15 -3.35 12.16
CA ARG A 75 -15.15 -3.10 11.11
C ARG A 75 -15.63 -1.66 11.10
N ALA A 76 -15.77 -1.03 12.28
CA ALA A 76 -16.29 0.32 12.38
C ALA A 76 -15.33 1.34 11.75
N ALA A 77 -14.02 1.18 11.99
CA ALA A 77 -13.00 2.02 11.39
C ALA A 77 -12.97 1.92 9.85
N GLU A 78 -13.09 0.71 9.29
CA GLU A 78 -13.19 0.53 7.84
C GLU A 78 -14.47 1.17 7.28
N GLU A 79 -15.62 0.94 7.92
CA GLU A 79 -16.89 1.52 7.48
C GLU A 79 -16.87 3.04 7.52
N GLU A 80 -16.26 3.67 8.53
CA GLU A 80 -16.09 5.12 8.59
C GLU A 80 -15.26 5.64 7.41
N PHE A 81 -14.17 4.95 7.06
CA PHE A 81 -13.37 5.29 5.89
C PHE A 81 -14.18 5.13 4.59
N LEU A 82 -14.85 3.99 4.40
CA LEU A 82 -15.63 3.73 3.19
C LEU A 82 -16.81 4.69 3.04
N ALA A 83 -17.49 5.05 4.13
CA ALA A 83 -18.58 6.02 4.10
C ALA A 83 -18.12 7.36 3.49
N ARG A 84 -16.91 7.82 3.81
CA ARG A 84 -16.33 9.06 3.27
C ARG A 84 -15.86 8.95 1.82
N HIS A 85 -15.34 7.80 1.41
CA HIS A 85 -14.57 7.69 0.17
C HIS A 85 -15.18 6.79 -0.93
N HIS A 86 -16.16 5.92 -0.62
CA HIS A 86 -16.64 4.90 -1.56
C HIS A 86 -17.10 5.45 -2.91
N ARG A 87 -17.66 6.67 -2.95
CA ARG A 87 -18.14 7.31 -4.20
C ARG A 87 -17.02 7.66 -5.18
N VAL A 88 -15.82 7.93 -4.67
CA VAL A 88 -14.65 8.32 -5.48
C VAL A 88 -13.64 7.18 -5.62
N MET A 89 -13.81 6.08 -4.87
CA MET A 89 -12.94 4.91 -4.95
C MET A 89 -13.10 4.16 -6.28
N PRO A 90 -12.00 3.69 -6.89
CA PRO A 90 -12.08 2.77 -8.00
C PRO A 90 -12.86 1.51 -7.64
N ARG A 91 -13.76 1.06 -8.52
CA ARG A 91 -14.66 -0.07 -8.25
C ARG A 91 -13.92 -1.37 -7.89
N VAL A 92 -12.71 -1.58 -8.42
CA VAL A 92 -11.84 -2.70 -8.04
C VAL A 92 -11.42 -2.60 -6.59
N MET A 93 -10.87 -1.46 -6.17
CA MET A 93 -10.43 -1.21 -4.79
C MET A 93 -11.60 -1.38 -3.79
N LEU A 94 -12.77 -0.81 -4.10
CA LEU A 94 -13.96 -0.92 -3.27
C LEU A 94 -14.42 -2.37 -3.09
N ARG A 95 -14.46 -3.17 -4.17
CA ARG A 95 -14.85 -4.59 -4.12
C ARG A 95 -13.94 -5.41 -3.20
N TYR A 96 -12.64 -5.15 -3.22
CA TYR A 96 -11.69 -5.86 -2.36
C TYR A 96 -11.80 -5.45 -0.89
N ALA A 97 -12.07 -4.17 -0.61
CA ALA A 97 -12.31 -3.71 0.77
C ALA A 97 -13.55 -4.41 1.36
N ILE A 98 -14.68 -4.37 0.64
CA ILE A 98 -15.95 -4.92 1.12
C ILE A 98 -16.10 -6.44 0.94
N GLU A 99 -15.01 -7.16 0.63
CA GLU A 99 -15.05 -8.60 0.33
C GLU A 99 -15.57 -9.42 1.51
N LYS A 100 -15.54 -8.92 2.75
CA LYS A 100 -16.03 -9.63 3.94
C LYS A 100 -17.40 -9.15 4.46
N PHE A 101 -18.04 -8.21 3.77
CA PHE A 101 -19.32 -7.64 4.20
C PHE A 101 -20.49 -8.59 3.90
N GLU A 102 -21.62 -8.41 4.56
CA GLU A 102 -22.83 -9.14 4.16
C GLU A 102 -23.28 -8.74 2.74
N PRO A 103 -23.91 -9.63 1.96
CA PRO A 103 -24.32 -9.35 0.57
C PRO A 103 -25.12 -8.05 0.42
N GLN A 104 -26.03 -7.78 1.36
CA GLN A 104 -26.84 -6.56 1.38
C GLN A 104 -25.97 -5.31 1.49
N ARG A 105 -25.05 -5.29 2.47
CA ARG A 105 -24.10 -4.20 2.69
C ARG A 105 -23.15 -4.01 1.50
N ARG A 106 -22.72 -5.10 0.85
CA ARG A 106 -21.90 -4.98 -0.38
C ARG A 106 -22.67 -4.27 -1.50
N SER A 107 -23.94 -4.64 -1.68
CA SER A 107 -24.82 -4.05 -2.69
C SER A 107 -24.99 -2.56 -2.48
N GLU A 108 -25.24 -2.15 -1.23
CA GLU A 108 -25.31 -0.76 -0.79
C GLU A 108 -24.08 0.06 -1.23
N TYR A 109 -22.87 -0.38 -0.88
CA TYR A 109 -21.65 0.33 -1.27
C TYR A 109 -21.45 0.39 -2.80
N LEU A 110 -21.81 -0.69 -3.50
CA LEU A 110 -21.65 -0.77 -4.95
C LEU A 110 -22.70 0.02 -5.74
N SER A 111 -23.84 0.37 -5.13
CA SER A 111 -24.85 1.24 -5.72
C SER A 111 -24.62 2.72 -5.41
N GLY A 112 -23.67 3.06 -4.52
CA GLY A 112 -23.34 4.44 -4.14
C GLY A 112 -24.12 4.97 -2.93
N LEU A 113 -24.82 4.06 -2.23
CA LEU A 113 -25.67 4.28 -1.07
C LEU A 113 -26.61 5.49 -1.22
N GLY A 114 -27.72 5.28 -1.95
CA GLY A 114 -28.88 6.17 -2.04
C GLY A 114 -28.72 7.35 -2.96
#